data_AF-A0A960CZA3-F1
#
_entry.id   AF-A0A960CZA3-F1
#
_cell.length_a   1.000
_cell.length_b   1.000
_cell.length_c   1.000
_cell.angle_alpha   90.00
_cell.angle_beta   90.00
_cell.angle_gamma   90.00
#
_symmetry.space_group_name_H-M   'P 1'
#
loop_
_entity.id
_entity.type
_entity.pdbx_description
1 polymer ?
#
loop_
_entity_poly.entity_id
_entity_poly.type
_entity_poly.pdbx_seq_one_letter_code
_entity_poly.pdbx_strand_id
1 'polypeptide(L)'
;SDRRGDQAPVLAAVGPMQFEVASHRMATEFNAPIELESLPYTVARAIDPADAEFVQKQVSMEVLTRTDGVLLALFTTKWRLQGFAEDNPQVRLTSLVAAGDN
;
A
#
# COMPACT_ATOMS: atom_id res chain seq x y z
N SER A 1 7.36 6.57 -1.48
CA SER A 1 6.48 7.56 -2.15
C SER A 1 7.28 8.82 -2.27
N ASP A 2 7.25 9.55 -3.38
CA ASP A 2 7.87 10.90 -3.40
C ASP A 2 7.27 11.82 -2.32
N ARG A 3 6.06 11.50 -1.82
CA ARG A 3 5.39 12.23 -0.74
C ARG A 3 5.96 11.94 0.65
N ARG A 4 6.65 10.82 0.83
CA ARG A 4 7.15 10.29 2.11
C ARG A 4 8.54 9.75 1.83
N GLY A 5 9.56 10.61 1.98
CA GLY A 5 10.96 10.26 1.70
C GLY A 5 11.45 9.08 2.55
N ASP A 6 12.68 8.63 2.32
CA ASP A 6 13.21 7.35 2.84
C ASP A 6 13.14 7.17 4.37
N GLN A 7 12.98 8.27 5.12
CA GLN A 7 12.83 8.25 6.58
C GLN A 7 11.40 7.95 7.07
N ALA A 8 10.42 7.85 6.16
CA ALA A 8 9.02 7.58 6.48
C ALA A 8 8.48 6.38 5.67
N PRO A 9 8.97 5.14 5.96
CA PRO A 9 8.53 3.95 5.25
C PRO A 9 7.04 3.66 5.49
N VAL A 10 6.38 3.11 4.47
CA VAL A 10 4.97 2.70 4.56
C VAL A 10 4.89 1.24 4.94
N LEU A 11 4.24 0.95 6.07
CA LEU A 11 3.93 -0.41 6.52
C LEU A 11 2.50 -0.77 6.11
N ALA A 12 2.34 -1.99 5.59
CA ALA A 12 1.04 -2.56 5.26
C ALA A 12 0.90 -3.92 5.97
N ALA A 13 -0.27 -4.18 6.54
CA ALA A 13 -0.57 -5.40 7.28
C ALA A 13 -1.94 -5.94 6.89
N VAL A 14 -2.13 -7.24 7.09
CA VAL A 14 -3.44 -7.91 6.92
C VAL A 14 -4.34 -7.62 8.12
N GLY A 15 -3.76 -7.41 9.31
CA GLY A 15 -4.50 -7.09 10.52
C GLY A 15 -3.71 -6.24 11.52
N PRO A 16 -4.41 -5.60 12.48
CA PRO A 16 -3.81 -4.61 13.37
C PRO A 16 -2.69 -5.17 14.27
N MET A 17 -2.80 -6.44 14.68
CA MET A 17 -1.80 -7.11 15.52
C MET A 17 -0.40 -7.12 14.90
N GLN A 18 -0.28 -7.15 13.57
CA GLN A 18 1.03 -7.14 12.92
C GLN A 18 1.76 -5.80 13.11
N PHE A 19 1.03 -4.69 13.22
CA PHE A 19 1.63 -3.39 13.56
C PHE A 19 2.15 -3.38 14.99
N GLU A 20 1.38 -3.92 15.94
CA GLU A 20 1.79 -4.01 17.34
C GLU A 20 3.06 -4.88 17.50
N VAL A 21 3.11 -6.03 16.83
CA VAL A 21 4.29 -6.89 16.80
C VAL A 21 5.49 -6.17 16.19
N ALA A 22 5.31 -5.47 15.07
CA ALA A 22 6.40 -4.71 14.44
C ALA A 22 6.96 -3.63 15.38
N SER A 23 6.10 -2.82 15.99
CA SER A 23 6.50 -1.78 16.94
C SER A 23 7.21 -2.37 18.16
N HIS A 24 6.71 -3.48 18.70
CA HIS A 24 7.34 -4.16 19.82
C HIS A 24 8.76 -4.64 19.47
N ARG A 25 8.92 -5.31 18.32
CA ARG A 25 10.24 -5.82 17.87
C ARG A 25 11.23 -4.69 17.61
N MET A 26 10.80 -3.60 17.00
CA MET A 26 11.64 -2.42 16.78
C MET A 26 12.21 -1.87 18.09
N ALA A 27 11.40 -1.83 19.15
CA ALA A 27 11.85 -1.42 20.48
C ALA A 27 12.78 -2.44 21.16
N THR A 28 12.46 -3.73 21.10
CA THR A 28 13.14 -4.76 21.91
C THR A 28 14.33 -5.43 21.23
N GLU A 29 14.26 -5.68 19.92
CA GLU A 29 15.32 -6.36 19.16
C GLU A 29 16.32 -5.36 18.57
N PHE A 30 15.86 -4.17 18.18
CA PHE A 30 16.66 -3.19 17.45
C PHE A 30 16.98 -1.93 18.24
N ASN A 31 16.46 -1.80 19.48
CA ASN A 31 16.61 -0.61 20.33
C ASN A 31 16.26 0.70 19.58
N ALA A 32 15.25 0.62 18.71
CA ALA A 32 14.84 1.67 17.78
C ALA A 32 13.32 1.83 17.83
N PRO A 33 12.76 2.46 18.88
CA PRO A 33 11.31 2.66 18.98
C PRO A 33 10.78 3.46 17.79
N ILE A 34 9.60 3.08 17.29
CA ILE A 34 8.95 3.70 16.13
C ILE A 34 7.58 4.28 16.52
N GLU A 35 7.16 5.31 15.81
CA GLU A 35 5.80 5.84 15.83
C GLU A 35 5.09 5.49 14.52
N LEU A 36 3.80 5.14 14.61
CA LEU A 36 2.98 4.79 13.46
C LEU A 36 1.93 5.88 13.22
N GLU A 37 1.94 6.44 12.01
CA GLU A 37 0.89 7.32 11.52
C GLU A 37 -0.04 6.55 10.57
N SER A 38 -1.34 6.61 10.81
CA SER A 38 -2.32 5.93 9.97
C SER A 38 -2.51 6.67 8.64
N LEU A 39 -2.39 5.94 7.53
CA LEU A 39 -2.67 6.45 6.20
C LEU A 39 -4.14 6.18 5.83
N PRO A 40 -4.78 7.04 5.00
CA PRO A 40 -6.19 6.92 4.66
C PRO A 40 -6.51 5.79 3.66
N TYR A 41 -5.54 4.91 3.36
CA TYR A 41 -5.68 3.86 2.36
C TYR A 41 -6.09 2.53 3.00
N THR A 42 -7.11 1.90 2.43
CA THR A 42 -7.67 0.65 2.96
C THR A 42 -7.53 -0.52 1.99
N VAL A 43 -7.19 -0.26 0.73
CA VAL A 43 -7.05 -1.29 -0.30
C VAL A 43 -5.83 -1.01 -1.17
N ALA A 44 -5.07 -2.06 -1.48
CA ALA A 44 -3.96 -2.01 -2.42
C ALA A 44 -4.16 -3.02 -3.55
N ARG A 45 -3.76 -2.67 -4.77
CA ARG A 45 -3.72 -3.54 -5.95
C ARG A 45 -2.40 -3.37 -6.68
N ALA A 46 -1.83 -4.47 -7.16
CA ALA A 46 -0.69 -4.38 -8.06
C ALA A 46 -1.17 -3.90 -9.44
N ILE A 47 -0.36 -3.03 -10.05
CA ILE A 47 -0.61 -2.42 -11.37
C ILE A 47 0.59 -2.60 -12.28
N ASP A 48 0.36 -2.54 -13.59
CA ASP A 48 1.44 -2.52 -14.57
C ASP A 48 2.17 -1.17 -14.54
N PRO A 49 3.51 -1.13 -14.71
CA PRO A 49 4.27 0.12 -14.72
C PRO A 49 3.83 1.13 -15.78
N ALA A 50 3.28 0.64 -16.90
CA ALA A 50 2.75 1.49 -17.96
C ALA A 50 1.56 2.36 -17.51
N ASP A 51 0.78 1.90 -16.52
CA ASP A 51 -0.41 2.60 -16.02
C ASP A 51 -0.08 3.54 -14.85
N ALA A 52 1.14 3.46 -14.29
CA ALA A 52 1.49 4.12 -13.03
C ALA A 52 1.30 5.63 -13.06
N GLU A 53 1.73 6.29 -14.13
CA GLU A 53 1.59 7.76 -14.25
C GLU A 53 0.11 8.17 -14.33
N PHE A 54 -0.70 7.40 -15.04
CA PHE A 54 -2.14 7.65 -15.15
C PHE A 54 -2.84 7.44 -13.80
N VAL A 55 -2.57 6.32 -13.13
CA VAL A 55 -3.13 5.96 -11.82
C VAL A 55 -2.72 6.99 -10.75
N GLN A 56 -1.48 7.47 -10.76
CA GLN A 56 -0.96 8.44 -9.79
C GLN A 56 -1.68 9.81 -9.85
N LYS A 57 -2.27 10.15 -11.00
CA LYS A 57 -3.04 11.40 -11.20
C LYS A 57 -4.49 11.30 -10.70
N GLN A 58 -4.94 10.10 -10.31
CA GLN A 58 -6.32 9.88 -9.89
C GLN A 58 -6.58 10.39 -8.47
N VAL A 59 -7.75 10.99 -8.29
CA VAL A 59 -8.20 11.47 -6.97
C VAL A 59 -8.43 10.29 -6.03
N SER A 60 -8.07 10.47 -4.75
CA SER A 60 -8.22 9.46 -3.69
C SER A 60 -7.43 8.16 -3.94
N MET A 61 -6.34 8.27 -4.70
CA MET A 61 -5.43 7.19 -5.02
C MET A 61 -3.97 7.65 -4.84
N GLU A 62 -3.07 6.70 -4.64
CA GLU A 62 -1.62 6.93 -4.61
C GLU A 62 -0.91 5.70 -5.19
N VAL A 63 0.20 5.90 -5.91
CA VAL A 63 1.04 4.79 -6.38
C VAL A 63 2.29 4.69 -5.51
N LEU A 64 2.58 3.49 -5.00
CA LEU A 64 3.81 3.18 -4.27
C LEU A 64 4.55 2.02 -4.92
N THR A 65 5.88 2.05 -4.84
CA THR A 65 6.72 0.89 -5.14
C THR A 65 6.95 0.11 -3.85
N ARG A 66 6.56 -1.16 -3.83
CA ARG A 66 6.90 -2.09 -2.75
C ARG A 66 8.39 -2.46 -2.84
N THR A 67 8.95 -2.95 -1.75
CA THR A 67 10.38 -3.30 -1.64
C THR A 67 10.87 -4.32 -2.68
N ASP A 68 9.97 -5.11 -3.28
CA ASP A 68 10.26 -6.06 -4.36
C ASP A 68 10.10 -5.47 -5.78
N GLY A 69 9.91 -4.15 -5.90
CA GLY A 69 9.78 -3.44 -7.18
C GLY A 69 8.35 -3.43 -7.75
N VAL A 70 7.38 -4.08 -7.10
CA VAL A 70 5.99 -4.10 -7.56
C VAL A 70 5.33 -2.74 -7.31
N LEU A 71 4.69 -2.18 -8.34
CA LEU A 71 3.90 -0.96 -8.22
C LEU A 71 2.49 -1.26 -7.69
N LEU A 72 2.09 -0.51 -6.67
CA LEU A 72 0.85 -0.66 -5.95
C LEU A 72 0.01 0.60 -6.12
N ALA A 73 -1.21 0.45 -6.63
CA ALA A 73 -2.26 1.44 -6.51
C ALA A 73 -2.94 1.30 -5.14
N LEU A 74 -2.86 2.34 -4.32
CA LEU A 74 -3.54 2.46 -3.05
C LEU A 74 -4.84 3.23 -3.21
N PHE A 75 -5.92 2.72 -2.61
CA PHE A 75 -7.25 3.29 -2.67
C PHE A 75 -7.74 3.60 -1.25
N THR A 76 -8.39 4.75 -1.08
CA THR A 76 -8.95 5.13 0.23
C THR A 76 -10.08 4.20 0.67
N THR A 77 -10.88 3.68 -0.27
CA THR A 77 -12.01 2.79 0.00
C THR A 77 -12.17 1.69 -1.06
N LYS A 78 -12.88 0.61 -0.71
CA LYS A 78 -13.29 -0.43 -1.65
C LYS A 78 -14.20 0.10 -2.78
N TRP A 79 -15.07 1.06 -2.45
CA TRP A 79 -15.93 1.71 -3.44
C TRP A 79 -15.12 2.47 -4.49
N ARG A 80 -14.08 3.20 -4.05
CA ARG A 80 -13.18 3.92 -4.96
C ARG A 80 -12.45 2.98 -5.92
N LEU A 81 -12.02 1.82 -5.42
CA LEU A 81 -11.45 0.75 -6.25
C LEU A 81 -12.47 0.26 -7.29
N GLN A 82 -13.68 -0.06 -6.87
CA GLN A 82 -14.71 -0.58 -7.78
C GLN A 82 -15.02 0.41 -8.90
N GLY A 83 -15.33 1.67 -8.57
CA GLY A 83 -15.60 2.69 -9.59
C GLY A 83 -14.41 2.92 -10.51
N PHE A 84 -13.18 2.92 -9.98
CA PHE A 84 -11.99 3.01 -10.84
C PHE A 84 -11.89 1.86 -11.85
N ALA A 85 -12.15 0.64 -11.40
CA ALA A 85 -12.09 -0.55 -12.26
C ALA A 85 -13.19 -0.57 -13.33
N GLU A 86 -14.38 -0.08 -13.00
CA GLU A 86 -15.50 0.08 -13.93
C GLU A 86 -15.20 1.16 -14.98
N ASP A 87 -14.65 2.30 -14.57
CA ASP A 87 -14.30 3.41 -15.45
C ASP A 87 -13.07 3.12 -16.34
N ASN A 88 -12.17 2.24 -15.89
CA ASN A 88 -10.89 1.97 -16.53
C ASN A 88 -10.65 0.47 -16.71
N PRO A 89 -11.48 -0.23 -17.50
CA PRO A 89 -11.39 -1.69 -17.68
C PRO A 89 -10.08 -2.16 -18.31
N GLN A 90 -9.33 -1.26 -18.96
CA GLN A 90 -8.01 -1.52 -19.52
C GLN A 90 -6.89 -1.56 -18.46
N VAL A 91 -7.08 -0.94 -17.30
CA VAL A 91 -6.06 -0.91 -16.24
C VAL A 91 -6.16 -2.18 -15.42
N ARG A 92 -5.10 -3.00 -15.44
CA ARG A 92 -5.12 -4.29 -14.76
C ARG A 92 -4.86 -4.11 -13.26
N LEU A 93 -5.87 -4.43 -12.44
CA LEU A 93 -5.79 -4.37 -10.98
C LEU A 93 -5.69 -5.77 -10.38
N THR A 94 -4.51 -6.17 -9.94
CA THR A 94 -4.27 -7.51 -9.39
C THR A 94 -4.32 -7.49 -7.86
N SER A 95 -5.07 -8.43 -7.26
CA SER A 95 -5.08 -8.59 -5.81
C SER A 95 -3.69 -9.01 -5.32
N LEU A 96 -3.28 -8.45 -4.18
CA LEU A 96 -2.07 -8.90 -3.51
C LEU A 96 -2.39 -10.24 -2.84
N VAL A 97 -1.68 -11.29 -3.26
CA VAL A 97 -1.66 -12.54 -2.49
C VAL A 97 -0.81 -12.24 -1.26
N ALA A 98 -1.43 -12.27 -0.09
CA ALA A 98 -0.67 -12.35 1.15
C ALA A 98 -0.02 -13.74 1.16
N ALA A 99 1.28 -13.84 1.44
CA ALA A 99 1.90 -15.13 1.72
C ALA A 99 1.18 -15.75 2.94
N GLY A 100 0.18 -16.59 2.68
CA GLY A 100 -0.74 -17.11 3.70
C GLY A 100 -2.05 -17.67 3.14
N ASP A 101 -2.06 -18.22 1.93
CA ASP A 101 -3.11 -19.15 1.50
C ASP A 101 -2.51 -20.57 1.56
N ASN A 102 -2.56 -21.19 2.74
CA ASN A 102 -2.60 -22.64 2.91
C ASN A 102 -3.27 -22.99 4.25
#